data_AF-A0A2N0LSG1-F1
#
_entry.id   AF-A0A2N0LSG1-F1
#
_cell.length_a   1.000
_cell.length_b   1.000
_cell.length_c   1.000
_cell.angle_alpha   90.00
_cell.angle_beta   90.00
_cell.angle_gamma   90.00
#
_symmetry.space_group_name_H-M   'P 1'
#
loop_
_entity.id
_entity.type
_entity.pdbx_description
1 polymer ?
#
loop_
_entity_poly.entity_id
_entity_poly.type
_entity_poly.pdbx_seq_one_letter_code
_entity_poly.pdbx_strand_id
1 'polypeptide(L)'
;MDIDHLFDFYQWYVRGKGKRIYLLFHAWEYSAAGIVALAAAFYHPLFLALVIAHLAHVTTDHFHNRLTPWAYFISYRILKNFDTAYITPNGNVMYAYLGFHKMLPFSSRLSPWFKRKIEPWFAMKAEQYASRDHGSGDPR
;
A
#
# COMPACT_ATOMS: atom_id res chain seq x y z
N MET A 1 -8.23 -4.06 -0.67
CA MET A 1 -7.06 -3.72 0.15
C MET A 1 -6.38 -5.01 0.50
N ASP A 2 -5.10 -5.05 0.21
CA ASP A 2 -4.37 -6.30 0.13
C ASP A 2 -3.68 -6.63 1.44
N ILE A 3 -3.46 -7.93 1.66
CA ILE A 3 -2.90 -8.45 2.93
C ILE A 3 -1.48 -7.90 3.17
N ASP A 4 -0.73 -7.56 2.11
CA ASP A 4 0.63 -7.03 2.22
C ASP A 4 0.70 -5.65 2.88
N HIS A 5 -0.40 -4.90 2.94
CA HIS A 5 -0.47 -3.65 3.70
C HIS A 5 -0.63 -3.82 5.22
N LEU A 6 -0.93 -5.02 5.71
CA LEU A 6 -1.15 -5.23 7.15
C LEU A 6 0.10 -4.88 7.97
N PHE A 7 1.28 -5.24 7.44
CA PHE A 7 2.55 -4.91 8.06
C PHE A 7 2.77 -3.39 8.07
N ASP A 8 2.44 -2.71 6.98
CA ASP A 8 2.52 -1.25 6.90
C ASP A 8 1.64 -0.57 7.96
N PHE A 9 0.39 -0.99 8.12
CA PHE A 9 -0.49 -0.41 9.14
C PHE A 9 0.02 -0.62 10.56
N TYR A 10 0.57 -1.78 10.85
CA TYR A 10 1.21 -2.02 12.12
C TYR A 10 2.39 -1.05 12.33
N GLN A 11 3.26 -0.91 11.33
CA GLN A 11 4.40 0.00 11.40
C GLN A 11 3.96 1.46 11.56
N TRP A 12 2.92 1.87 10.85
CA TRP A 12 2.41 3.23 10.84
C TRP A 12 1.71 3.59 12.15
N TYR A 13 0.69 2.84 12.55
CA TYR A 13 -0.19 3.24 13.64
C TYR A 13 0.28 2.71 15.01
N VAL A 14 0.85 1.51 15.06
CA VAL A 14 1.35 0.92 16.32
C VAL A 14 2.78 1.36 16.62
N ARG A 15 3.66 1.41 15.60
CA ARG A 15 5.08 1.75 15.79
C ARG A 15 5.43 3.21 15.45
N GLY A 16 4.53 3.97 14.82
CA GLY A 16 4.78 5.38 14.44
C GLY A 16 5.81 5.57 13.34
N LYS A 17 6.11 4.52 12.56
CA LYS A 17 7.13 4.51 11.52
C LYS A 17 6.53 4.80 10.14
N GLY A 18 6.05 6.03 9.94
CA GLY A 18 5.34 6.44 8.72
C GLY A 18 6.20 6.70 7.48
N LYS A 19 7.53 6.68 7.59
CA LYS A 19 8.45 7.06 6.50
C LYS A 19 8.74 5.93 5.50
N ARG A 20 8.19 4.73 5.73
CA ARG A 20 8.43 3.55 4.88
C ARG A 20 7.13 2.82 4.56
N ILE A 21 7.07 2.25 3.36
CA ILE A 21 5.97 1.41 2.88
C ILE A 21 6.49 0.15 2.20
N TYR A 22 6.19 -1.00 2.79
CA TYR A 22 6.66 -2.33 2.40
C TYR A 22 5.61 -3.06 1.55
N LEU A 23 5.11 -2.38 0.53
CA LEU A 23 4.20 -2.97 -0.44
C LEU A 23 5.00 -3.96 -1.29
N LEU A 24 4.91 -5.27 -1.00
CA LEU A 24 5.78 -6.25 -1.65
C LEU A 24 5.15 -6.85 -2.89
N PHE A 25 3.83 -7.10 -2.93
CA PHE A 25 3.21 -7.87 -4.00
C PHE A 25 2.71 -7.03 -5.18
N HIS A 26 2.73 -5.70 -5.06
CA HIS A 26 2.26 -4.81 -6.13
C HIS A 26 3.39 -4.41 -7.06
N ALA A 27 3.98 -5.38 -7.75
CA ALA A 27 5.15 -5.14 -8.60
C ALA A 27 4.99 -5.74 -9.99
N TRP A 28 5.36 -4.97 -11.03
CA TRP A 28 5.33 -5.43 -12.42
C TRP A 28 6.25 -6.65 -12.65
N GLU A 29 7.35 -6.74 -11.90
CA GLU A 29 8.33 -7.81 -12.02
C GLU A 29 7.72 -9.20 -11.83
N TYR A 30 6.70 -9.37 -10.97
CA TYR A 30 6.08 -10.68 -10.77
C TYR A 30 5.22 -11.10 -11.96
N SER A 31 4.45 -10.18 -12.54
CA SER A 31 3.68 -10.46 -13.76
C SER A 31 4.62 -10.80 -14.91
N ALA A 32 5.70 -10.04 -15.07
CA ALA A 32 6.71 -10.30 -16.10
C ALA A 32 7.37 -11.67 -15.91
N ALA A 33 7.81 -12.00 -14.69
CA ALA A 33 8.38 -13.30 -14.37
C ALA A 33 7.40 -14.45 -14.63
N GLY A 34 6.12 -14.28 -14.26
CA GLY A 34 5.06 -15.24 -14.52
C GLY A 34 4.82 -15.50 -16.01
N ILE A 35 4.78 -14.45 -16.84
CA ILE A 35 4.65 -14.57 -18.30
C ILE A 35 5.85 -15.31 -18.89
N VAL A 36 7.07 -14.96 -18.47
CA VAL A 36 8.29 -15.64 -18.94
C VAL A 36 8.25 -17.12 -18.56
N ALA A 37 7.88 -17.46 -17.32
CA ALA A 37 7.76 -18.85 -16.87
C ALA A 37 6.71 -19.64 -17.68
N LEU A 38 5.55 -19.03 -17.97
CA LEU A 38 4.50 -19.63 -18.80
C LEU A 38 5.00 -19.90 -20.23
N ALA A 39 5.73 -18.95 -20.82
CA ALA A 39 6.21 -19.03 -22.19
C ALA A 39 7.41 -19.99 -22.36
N ALA A 40 8.31 -20.05 -21.37
CA ALA A 40 9.60 -20.73 -21.51
C ALA A 40 9.65 -22.12 -20.87
N ALA A 41 8.83 -22.39 -19.84
CA ALA A 41 9.05 -23.55 -18.98
C ALA A 41 7.79 -24.38 -18.69
N PHE A 42 6.64 -23.73 -18.46
CA PHE A 42 5.48 -24.45 -17.93
C PHE A 42 4.15 -23.75 -18.23
N TYR A 43 3.41 -24.27 -19.22
CA TYR A 43 2.03 -23.84 -19.46
C TYR A 43 1.06 -24.65 -18.59
N HIS A 44 0.36 -23.96 -17.69
CA HIS A 44 -0.71 -24.56 -16.88
C HIS A 44 -1.88 -23.56 -16.74
N PRO A 45 -3.13 -23.95 -17.00
CA PRO A 45 -4.26 -23.01 -17.08
C PRO A 45 -4.50 -22.25 -15.77
N LEU A 46 -4.34 -22.89 -14.61
CA LEU A 46 -4.45 -22.19 -13.32
C LEU A 46 -3.32 -21.19 -13.11
N PHE A 47 -2.10 -21.49 -13.59
CA PHE A 47 -0.98 -20.58 -13.44
C PHE A 47 -1.14 -19.39 -14.38
N LEU A 48 -1.62 -19.62 -15.61
CA LEU A 48 -2.02 -18.56 -16.52
C LEU A 48 -3.08 -17.64 -15.90
N ALA A 49 -4.12 -18.21 -15.29
CA ALA A 49 -5.16 -17.44 -14.61
C ALA A 49 -4.58 -16.58 -13.48
N LEU A 50 -3.66 -17.12 -12.68
CA LEU A 50 -2.98 -16.39 -11.62
C LEU A 50 -2.14 -15.22 -12.15
N VAL A 51 -1.36 -15.45 -13.22
CA VAL A 51 -0.54 -14.40 -13.85
C VAL A 51 -1.40 -13.30 -14.45
N ILE A 52 -2.50 -13.64 -15.14
CA ILE A 52 -3.44 -12.66 -15.69
C ILE A 52 -4.14 -11.89 -14.56
N ALA A 53 -4.60 -12.57 -13.50
CA ALA A 53 -5.24 -11.92 -12.38
C ALA A 53 -4.30 -10.91 -11.69
N HIS A 54 -3.06 -11.32 -11.44
CA HIS A 54 -2.04 -10.43 -10.87
C HIS A 54 -1.71 -9.26 -11.80
N LEU A 55 -1.57 -9.51 -13.11
CA LEU A 55 -1.34 -8.45 -14.09
C LEU A 55 -2.50 -7.45 -14.11
N ALA A 56 -3.74 -7.92 -14.13
CA ALA A 56 -4.93 -7.07 -14.11
C ALA A 56 -5.03 -6.25 -12.82
N HIS A 57 -4.69 -6.85 -11.68
CA HIS A 57 -4.62 -6.19 -10.38
C HIS A 57 -3.62 -5.03 -10.40
N VAL A 58 -2.35 -5.30 -10.73
CA VAL A 58 -1.27 -4.29 -10.79
C VAL A 58 -1.58 -3.20 -11.82
N THR A 59 -2.14 -3.57 -12.97
CA THR A 59 -2.52 -2.62 -14.02
C THR A 59 -3.62 -1.68 -13.53
N THR A 60 -4.67 -2.23 -12.92
CA THR A 60 -5.79 -1.44 -12.39
C THR A 60 -5.29 -0.47 -11.33
N ASP A 61 -4.45 -0.94 -10.41
CA ASP A 61 -3.84 -0.09 -9.39
C ASP A 61 -2.96 1.00 -9.99
N HIS A 62 -2.17 0.70 -11.03
CA HIS A 62 -1.33 1.68 -11.69
C HIS A 62 -2.12 2.86 -12.26
N PHE A 63 -3.30 2.60 -12.83
CA PHE A 63 -4.15 3.64 -13.40
C PHE A 63 -5.01 4.37 -12.37
N HIS A 64 -5.41 3.72 -11.28
CA HIS A 64 -6.30 4.31 -10.28
C HIS A 64 -5.55 4.97 -9.11
N ASN A 65 -4.35 4.51 -8.78
CA ASN A 65 -3.55 5.10 -7.72
C ASN A 65 -2.66 6.22 -8.27
N ARG A 66 -2.66 7.36 -7.59
CA ARG A 66 -1.79 8.51 -7.93
C ARG A 66 -0.36 8.32 -7.40
N LEU A 67 0.22 7.15 -7.61
CA LEU A 67 1.62 6.86 -7.25
C LEU A 67 2.55 7.20 -8.41
N THR A 68 3.85 7.31 -8.13
CA THR A 68 4.83 7.44 -9.22
C THR A 68 4.81 6.16 -10.05
N PRO A 69 4.94 6.20 -11.39
CA PRO A 69 4.92 4.98 -12.20
C PRO A 69 6.01 3.97 -11.77
N TRP A 70 7.17 4.49 -11.35
CA TRP A 70 8.29 3.74 -10.80
C TRP A 70 7.98 3.06 -9.47
N ALA A 71 7.01 3.57 -8.71
CA ALA A 71 6.58 2.95 -7.48
C ALA A 71 6.10 1.52 -7.70
N TYR A 72 5.69 1.10 -8.90
CA TYR A 72 5.26 -0.27 -9.19
C TYR A 72 6.39 -1.24 -9.53
N PHE A 73 7.65 -0.84 -9.36
CA PHE A 73 8.79 -1.73 -9.52
C PHE A 73 9.37 -2.07 -8.15
N ILE A 74 9.44 -3.35 -7.78
CA ILE A 74 10.03 -3.77 -6.50
C ILE A 74 11.51 -3.41 -6.43
N SER A 75 12.21 -3.50 -7.57
CA SER A 75 13.61 -3.08 -7.70
C SER A 75 13.80 -1.59 -7.37
N TYR A 76 12.92 -0.73 -7.86
CA TYR A 76 12.90 0.69 -7.53
C TYR A 76 12.62 0.94 -6.05
N ARG A 77 11.63 0.23 -5.47
CA ARG A 77 11.31 0.33 -4.03
C ARG A 77 12.50 -0.06 -3.16
N ILE A 78 13.23 -1.13 -3.50
CA ILE A 78 14.45 -1.56 -2.81
C ILE A 78 15.53 -0.49 -2.91
N LEU A 79 15.78 0.05 -4.12
CA LEU A 79 16.78 1.10 -4.34
C LEU A 79 16.47 2.37 -3.52
N LYS A 80 15.19 2.69 -3.36
CA LYS A 80 14.72 3.82 -2.54
C LYS A 80 14.46 3.45 -1.08
N ASN A 81 14.93 2.30 -0.62
CA ASN A 81 14.78 1.81 0.76
C ASN A 81 13.33 1.88 1.28
N PHE A 82 12.36 1.67 0.38
CA PHE A 82 10.93 1.72 0.66
C PHE A 82 10.43 3.08 1.18
N ASP A 83 11.15 4.16 0.89
CA ASP A 83 10.83 5.49 1.42
C ASP A 83 9.56 6.08 0.75
N THR A 84 8.63 6.49 1.60
CA THR A 84 7.32 7.04 1.18
C THR A 84 7.46 8.32 0.35
N ALA A 85 8.52 9.12 0.55
CA ALA A 85 8.74 10.35 -0.23
C ALA A 85 8.96 10.07 -1.73
N TYR A 86 9.48 8.90 -2.09
CA TYR A 86 9.71 8.51 -3.48
C TYR A 86 8.56 7.66 -4.05
N ILE A 87 7.92 6.85 -3.21
CA ILE A 87 6.86 5.92 -3.62
C ILE A 87 5.51 6.62 -3.71
N THR A 88 5.18 7.46 -2.74
CA THR A 88 3.91 8.20 -2.65
C THR A 88 4.14 9.67 -2.30
N PRO A 89 4.84 10.44 -3.16
CA PRO A 89 5.27 11.81 -2.85
C PRO A 89 4.13 12.75 -2.49
N ASN A 90 2.93 12.51 -3.05
CA ASN A 90 1.74 13.33 -2.84
C ASN A 90 0.74 12.68 -1.86
N GLY A 91 1.09 11.54 -1.26
CA GLY A 91 0.24 10.78 -0.36
C GLY A 91 0.74 10.83 1.06
N ASN A 92 -0.15 11.12 2.00
CA ASN A 92 0.15 10.93 3.42
C ASN A 92 -0.39 9.58 3.88
N VAL A 93 0.53 8.63 4.07
CA VAL A 93 0.22 7.27 4.49
C VAL A 93 -0.49 7.19 5.86
N MET A 94 -0.30 8.19 6.74
CA MET A 94 -0.97 8.24 8.03
C MET A 94 -2.48 8.52 7.92
N TYR A 95 -2.96 9.00 6.77
CA TYR A 95 -4.39 9.21 6.53
C TYR A 95 -5.05 8.08 5.72
N ALA A 96 -4.33 6.98 5.47
CA ALA A 96 -4.88 5.84 4.75
C ALA A 96 -6.15 5.25 5.42
N TYR A 97 -6.28 5.38 6.76
CA TYR A 97 -7.43 4.89 7.51
C TYR A 97 -8.77 5.52 7.11
N LEU A 98 -8.77 6.73 6.52
CA LEU A 98 -9.99 7.40 6.06
C LEU A 98 -10.73 6.58 4.98
N GLY A 99 -10.01 5.74 4.24
CA GLY A 99 -10.59 4.84 3.25
C GLY A 99 -11.12 3.51 3.82
N PHE A 100 -10.71 3.11 5.03
CA PHE A 100 -10.94 1.75 5.53
C PHE A 100 -12.41 1.41 5.67
N HIS A 101 -13.23 2.38 6.10
CA HIS A 101 -14.66 2.14 6.26
C HIS A 101 -15.37 1.78 4.94
N LYS A 102 -14.81 2.18 3.78
CA LYS A 102 -15.36 1.86 2.46
C LYS A 102 -15.05 0.42 2.04
N MET A 103 -14.05 -0.20 2.68
CA MET A 103 -13.60 -1.56 2.39
C MET A 103 -14.38 -2.61 3.19
N LEU A 104 -15.14 -2.19 4.19
CA LEU A 104 -15.98 -3.10 4.99
C LEU A 104 -17.21 -3.54 4.20
N PRO A 105 -17.64 -4.81 4.35
CA PRO A 105 -18.94 -5.24 3.83
C PRO A 105 -20.05 -4.40 4.47
N PHE A 106 -21.07 -4.01 3.69
CA PHE A 106 -22.13 -3.12 4.17
C PHE A 106 -21.61 -1.78 4.69
N SER A 107 -20.61 -1.19 4.01
CA SER A 107 -19.96 0.07 4.38
C SER A 107 -20.94 1.20 4.70
N SER A 108 -22.10 1.28 4.05
CA SER A 108 -23.15 2.27 4.36
C SER A 108 -23.69 2.15 5.79
N ARG A 109 -23.80 0.93 6.33
CA ARG A 109 -24.27 0.67 7.70
C ARG A 109 -23.14 0.71 8.72
N LEU A 110 -21.96 0.23 8.35
CA LEU A 110 -20.82 0.15 9.26
C LEU A 110 -20.02 1.45 9.35
N SER A 111 -20.08 2.32 8.33
CA SER A 111 -19.33 3.58 8.33
C SER A 111 -19.66 4.45 9.54
N PRO A 112 -20.93 4.73 9.92
CA PRO A 112 -21.21 5.53 11.11
C PRO A 112 -20.62 4.96 12.40
N TRP A 113 -20.64 3.63 12.56
CA TRP A 113 -20.01 2.96 13.70
C TRP A 113 -18.49 3.09 13.66
N PHE A 114 -17.87 2.85 12.49
CA PHE A 114 -16.42 2.95 12.30
C PHE A 114 -15.92 4.36 12.61
N LYS A 115 -16.57 5.38 12.04
CA LYS A 115 -16.23 6.80 12.27
C LYS A 115 -16.31 7.19 13.75
N ARG A 116 -17.27 6.60 14.49
CA ARG A 116 -17.45 6.90 15.92
C ARG A 116 -16.51 6.13 16.84
N LYS A 117 -16.15 4.89 16.50
CA LYS A 117 -15.48 3.96 17.42
C LYS A 117 -14.03 3.65 17.07
N ILE A 118 -13.68 3.70 15.79
CA ILE A 118 -12.38 3.26 15.28
C ILE A 118 -11.55 4.45 14.79
N GLU A 119 -12.16 5.33 13.99
CA GLU A 119 -11.51 6.51 13.41
C GLU A 119 -10.80 7.41 14.44
N PRO A 120 -11.35 7.70 15.63
CA PRO A 120 -10.70 8.59 16.60
C PRO A 120 -9.34 8.07 17.09
N TRP A 121 -9.20 6.75 17.21
CA TRP A 121 -7.93 6.13 17.61
C TRP A 121 -6.85 6.34 16.54
N PHE A 122 -7.20 6.15 15.27
CA PHE A 122 -6.28 6.38 14.15
C PHE A 122 -5.92 7.85 13.98
N ALA A 123 -6.91 8.75 14.09
CA ALA A 123 -6.69 10.20 14.03
C ALA A 123 -5.71 10.66 15.12
N MET A 124 -5.95 10.25 16.37
CA MET A 124 -5.05 10.53 17.49
C MET A 124 -3.62 10.04 17.21
N LYS A 125 -3.45 8.85 16.64
CA LYS A 125 -2.12 8.32 16.28
C LYS A 125 -1.46 9.13 15.17
N ALA A 126 -2.18 9.47 14.11
CA ALA A 126 -1.66 10.29 13.02
C ALA A 126 -1.18 11.66 13.52
N GLU A 127 -1.97 12.34 14.35
CA GLU A 127 -1.61 13.63 14.97
C GLU A 127 -0.41 13.50 15.93
N GLN A 128 -0.39 12.45 16.75
CA GLN A 128 0.71 12.17 17.67
C GLN A 128 2.04 11.98 16.94
N TYR A 129 2.05 11.33 15.78
CA TYR A 129 3.27 11.12 15.02
C TYR A 129 3.64 12.33 14.15
N ALA A 130 2.67 13.04 13.58
CA ALA A 130 2.91 14.28 12.84
C ALA A 130 3.57 15.36 13.73
N SER A 131 3.10 15.51 14.97
CA SER A 131 3.70 16.43 15.94
C SER A 131 5.12 16.05 16.36
N ARG A 132 5.44 14.75 16.42
CA ARG A 132 6.80 14.26 16.70
C ARG A 132 7.78 14.58 15.58
N ASP A 133 7.36 14.42 14.33
CA ASP A 133 8.21 14.73 13.17
C ASP A 133 8.49 16.25 13.05
N HIS A 134 7.52 17.10 13.40
CA HIS A 134 7.75 18.56 13.44
C HIS A 134 8.59 19.02 14.65
N GLY A 135 8.47 18.36 15.80
CA GLY A 135 9.23 18.69 17.01
C GLY A 135 10.68 18.19 17.00
N SER A 136 11.05 17.26 16.12
CA SER A 136 12.39 16.66 16.10
C SER A 136 13.48 17.54 15.47
N GLY A 137 13.15 18.70 14.90
CA GLY A 137 14.14 19.65 14.37
C GLY A 137 15.16 19.03 13.40
N ASP A 138 14.81 17.94 12.72
CA ASP A 138 15.65 17.26 11.73
C ASP A 138 15.36 17.92 10.37
N PRO A 139 16.25 18.80 9.85
CA PRO A 139 16.10 19.33 8.52
C PRO A 139 16.49 18.22 7.55
N ARG A 140 15.50 17.59 6.93
CA ARG A 140 15.72 16.80 5.72
C ARG A 140 15.23 17.58 4.52
#